data_AF-A0A6I3XFQ8-F1
#
_entry.id   AF-A0A6I3XFQ8-F1
#
_cell.length_a   1.000
_cell.length_b   1.000
_cell.length_c   1.000
_cell.angle_alpha   90.00
_cell.angle_beta   90.00
_cell.angle_gamma   90.00
#
_symmetry.space_group_name_H-M   'P 1'
#
loop_
_entity.id
_entity.type
_entity.pdbx_description
1 polymer ?
#
loop_
_entity_poly.entity_id
_entity_poly.type
_entity_poly.pdbx_seq_one_letter_code
_entity_poly.pdbx_strand_id
1 'polypeptide(L)'
;MKIIDQRYLDGANRYCTEPCLLSILDLGHPTPFSASDMQNLRTRLKQALPGLRQGRSLIGVVGDDVDAPGRGLQLARLIQSVAIELHRLTGDEVMMGFVGGVPKMPGRYRLILPFRCGTVANAALALAIRLVDGLLASETFPLADGLAELRGIAAAGAPPIRIAA
;
A
#
# COMPACT_ATOMS: atom_id res chain seq x y z
N MET A 1 -6.41 -7.07 -8.82
CA MET A 1 -5.04 -6.59 -9.14
C MET A 1 -4.00 -7.66 -8.75
N LYS A 2 -2.72 -7.59 -9.18
CA LYS A 2 -1.72 -8.63 -8.86
C LYS A 2 -0.31 -8.08 -8.62
N ILE A 3 0.37 -8.55 -7.57
CA ILE A 3 1.81 -8.32 -7.36
C ILE A 3 2.59 -9.25 -8.29
N ILE A 4 3.46 -8.70 -9.13
CA ILE A 4 4.24 -9.45 -10.13
C ILE A 4 5.73 -9.57 -9.78
N ASP A 5 6.25 -8.71 -8.91
CA ASP A 5 7.59 -8.80 -8.34
C ASP A 5 7.56 -8.17 -6.94
N GLN A 6 8.28 -8.75 -5.99
CA GLN A 6 8.29 -8.30 -4.61
C GLN A 6 9.59 -8.68 -3.92
N ARG A 7 10.22 -7.71 -3.25
CA ARG A 7 11.55 -7.87 -2.64
C ARG A 7 11.66 -7.06 -1.36
N TYR A 8 12.31 -7.64 -0.36
CA TYR A 8 12.79 -6.91 0.80
C TYR A 8 14.13 -6.26 0.48
N LEU A 9 14.27 -4.98 0.78
CA LEU A 9 15.53 -4.24 0.70
C LEU A 9 15.94 -3.93 2.14
N ASP A 10 17.03 -4.53 2.61
CA ASP A 10 17.40 -4.53 4.04
C ASP A 10 18.16 -3.27 4.50
N GLY A 11 18.34 -2.29 3.63
CA GLY A 11 19.09 -1.07 3.96
C GLY A 11 18.90 0.06 2.95
N ALA A 12 19.76 1.08 3.06
CA ALA A 12 19.69 2.28 2.24
C ALA A 12 19.70 1.96 0.74
N ASN A 13 18.77 2.57 0.02
CA ASN A 13 18.54 2.37 -1.41
C ASN A 13 18.12 3.68 -2.07
N ARG A 14 17.86 3.64 -3.38
CA ARG A 14 17.46 4.84 -4.16
C ARG A 14 16.14 5.50 -3.73
N TYR A 15 15.33 4.87 -2.88
CA TYR A 15 14.01 5.35 -2.46
C TYR A 15 13.97 5.79 -1.00
N CYS A 16 14.68 5.08 -0.11
CA CYS A 16 14.75 5.42 1.31
C CYS A 16 16.05 4.91 1.96
N THR A 17 16.39 5.46 3.12
CA THR A 17 17.54 5.05 3.93
C THR A 17 17.23 3.90 4.88
N GLU A 18 15.95 3.58 5.09
CA GLU A 18 15.49 2.49 5.95
C GLU A 18 15.18 1.21 5.15
N PRO A 19 15.10 0.04 5.79
CA PRO A 19 14.59 -1.17 5.16
C PRO A 19 13.20 -0.97 4.57
N CYS A 20 12.96 -1.49 3.37
CA CYS A 20 11.68 -1.32 2.69
C CYS A 20 11.28 -2.48 1.79
N LEU A 21 9.98 -2.62 1.60
CA LEU A 21 9.36 -3.57 0.71
C LEU A 21 9.17 -2.89 -0.64
N LEU A 22 9.86 -3.38 -1.66
CA LEU A 22 9.64 -2.99 -3.05
C LEU A 22 8.68 -3.98 -3.68
N SER A 23 7.58 -3.48 -4.25
CA SER A 23 6.61 -4.28 -4.98
C SER A 23 6.34 -3.68 -6.35
N ILE A 24 6.19 -4.53 -7.37
CA ILE A 24 5.62 -4.14 -8.66
C ILE A 24 4.20 -4.68 -8.71
N LEU A 25 3.24 -3.76 -8.75
CA LEU A 25 1.81 -4.03 -8.83
C LEU A 25 1.35 -3.87 -10.27
N ASP A 26 0.77 -4.93 -10.82
CA ASP A 26 0.00 -4.89 -12.06
C ASP A 26 -1.47 -4.61 -11.69
N LEU A 27 -2.00 -3.47 -12.13
CA LEU A 27 -3.39 -3.11 -11.88
C LEU A 27 -4.37 -3.92 -12.75
N GLY A 28 -3.87 -4.74 -13.67
CA GLY A 28 -4.67 -5.43 -14.69
C GLY A 28 -4.97 -4.50 -15.87
N HIS A 29 -5.85 -4.94 -16.77
CA HIS A 29 -6.39 -4.03 -17.80
C HIS A 29 -7.13 -2.90 -17.08
N PRO A 30 -6.62 -1.66 -17.14
CA PRO A 30 -7.32 -0.56 -16.53
C PRO A 30 -8.49 -0.26 -17.46
N THR A 31 -9.66 -0.86 -17.18
CA THR A 31 -10.90 -0.19 -17.53
C THR A 31 -10.74 1.21 -16.95
N PRO A 32 -10.86 2.29 -17.74
CA PRO A 32 -10.63 3.62 -17.22
C PRO A 32 -11.66 3.86 -16.10
N PHE A 33 -11.22 3.77 -14.85
CA PHE A 33 -12.03 4.16 -13.71
C PHE A 33 -12.45 5.60 -13.97
N SER A 34 -13.75 5.85 -14.00
CA SER A 34 -14.25 7.21 -14.11
C SER A 34 -13.79 8.01 -12.89
N ALA A 35 -13.81 9.33 -13.00
CA ALA A 35 -13.57 10.18 -11.83
C ALA A 35 -14.57 9.88 -10.69
N SER A 36 -15.79 9.46 -11.05
CA SER A 36 -16.82 9.02 -10.10
C SER A 36 -16.43 7.74 -9.38
N ASP A 37 -15.89 6.74 -10.08
CA ASP A 37 -15.43 5.48 -9.47
C ASP A 37 -14.33 5.73 -8.44
N MET A 38 -13.35 6.56 -8.78
CA MET A 38 -12.29 6.95 -7.86
C MET A 38 -12.82 7.73 -6.65
N GLN A 39 -13.84 8.57 -6.83
CA GLN A 39 -14.46 9.31 -5.73
C GLN A 39 -15.26 8.38 -4.81
N ASN A 40 -16.04 7.45 -5.37
CA ASN A 40 -16.81 6.46 -4.63
C ASN A 40 -15.89 5.54 -3.83
N LEU A 41 -14.79 5.07 -4.44
CA LEU A 41 -13.78 4.27 -3.75
C LEU A 41 -13.18 5.04 -2.57
N ARG A 42 -12.79 6.31 -2.76
CA ARG A 42 -12.26 7.15 -1.66
C ARG A 42 -13.27 7.31 -0.53
N THR A 43 -14.55 7.51 -0.84
CA THR A 43 -15.61 7.63 0.17
C THR A 43 -15.75 6.32 0.97
N ARG A 44 -15.86 5.17 0.30
CA ARG A 44 -15.95 3.85 0.95
C ARG A 44 -14.71 3.55 1.80
N LEU A 45 -13.52 3.86 1.30
CA LEU A 45 -12.28 3.68 2.05
C LEU A 45 -12.22 4.56 3.29
N LYS A 46 -12.67 5.83 3.24
CA LYS A 46 -12.74 6.68 4.42
C LYS A 46 -13.74 6.18 5.46
N GLN A 47 -14.82 5.52 5.05
CA GLN A 47 -15.76 4.89 5.97
C GLN A 47 -15.14 3.66 6.63
N ALA A 48 -14.45 2.81 5.86
CA ALA A 48 -13.79 1.60 6.36
C ALA A 48 -12.54 1.90 7.21
N LEU A 49 -11.79 2.93 6.84
CA LEU A 49 -10.55 3.37 7.47
C LEU A 49 -10.63 4.88 7.75
N PRO A 50 -11.28 5.30 8.86
CA PRO A 50 -11.44 6.72 9.20
C PRO A 50 -10.11 7.46 9.40
N GLY A 51 -9.04 6.74 9.77
CA GLY A 51 -7.69 7.26 9.90
C GLY A 51 -6.93 7.39 8.59
N LEU A 52 -7.50 6.93 7.46
CA LEU A 52 -6.85 6.99 6.14
C LEU A 52 -6.58 8.44 5.74
N ARG A 53 -5.31 8.83 5.86
CA ARG A 53 -4.81 10.12 5.39
C ARG A 53 -4.45 10.00 3.90
N GLN A 54 -4.49 11.13 3.19
CA GLN A 54 -3.75 11.19 1.93
C GLN A 54 -2.27 10.98 2.27
N GLY A 55 -1.66 9.91 1.75
CA GLY A 55 -0.28 9.57 2.03
C GLY A 55 0.65 10.73 1.69
N ARG A 56 1.59 11.01 2.60
CA ARG A 56 2.72 11.89 2.29
C ARG A 56 3.71 11.05 1.48
N SER A 57 4.03 11.47 0.27
CA SER A 57 4.99 10.76 -0.58
C SER A 57 6.41 11.06 -0.10
N LEU A 58 7.26 10.04 -0.03
CA LEU A 58 8.71 10.23 0.04
C LEU A 58 9.13 11.10 -1.16
N ILE A 59 10.01 12.08 -0.91
CA ILE A 59 10.58 12.95 -1.94
C ILE A 59 11.47 12.09 -2.83
N GLY A 60 11.22 12.10 -4.14
CA GLY A 60 12.04 11.36 -5.10
C GLY A 60 11.33 11.09 -6.42
N VAL A 61 11.22 12.12 -7.27
CA VAL A 61 10.78 12.09 -8.67
C VAL A 61 9.36 11.59 -8.90
N VAL A 62 8.47 12.57 -9.10
CA VAL A 62 7.26 12.41 -9.91
C VAL A 62 7.72 11.91 -11.28
N GLY A 63 7.57 10.61 -11.54
CA GLY A 63 7.59 10.13 -12.91
C GLY A 63 6.33 10.68 -13.57
N ASP A 64 6.52 11.50 -14.60
CA ASP A 64 5.43 11.92 -15.46
C ASP A 64 4.69 10.67 -15.92
N ASP A 65 3.38 10.64 -15.67
CA ASP A 65 2.52 9.60 -16.22
C ASP A 65 2.59 9.77 -17.74
N VAL A 66 3.37 8.91 -18.40
CA VAL A 66 3.54 8.94 -19.87
C VAL A 66 2.23 8.55 -20.56
N ASP A 67 1.26 8.00 -19.82
CA ASP A 67 -0.07 7.65 -20.29
C ASP A 67 -1.16 8.55 -19.65
N ALA A 68 -2.13 8.97 -20.46
CA ALA A 68 -3.20 9.89 -20.10
C ALA A 68 -4.02 9.53 -18.84
N PRO A 69 -4.73 10.52 -18.27
CA PRO A 69 -4.25 11.33 -17.17
C PRO A 69 -4.20 10.53 -15.86
N GLY A 70 -3.03 10.20 -15.30
CA GLY A 70 -2.85 10.07 -13.84
C GLY A 70 -3.56 8.92 -13.11
N ARG A 71 -4.53 8.21 -13.70
CA ARG A 71 -5.55 7.47 -12.94
C ARG A 71 -5.04 6.16 -12.37
N GLY A 72 -4.28 5.39 -13.13
CA GLY A 72 -3.62 4.19 -12.60
C GLY A 72 -2.61 4.57 -11.51
N LEU A 73 -1.87 5.66 -11.69
CA LEU A 73 -0.96 6.18 -10.66
C LEU A 73 -1.73 6.62 -9.40
N GLN A 74 -2.90 7.23 -9.55
CA GLN A 74 -3.76 7.59 -8.42
C GLN A 74 -4.29 6.37 -7.68
N LEU A 75 -4.69 5.30 -8.39
CA LEU A 75 -5.13 4.05 -7.75
C LEU A 75 -3.97 3.39 -7.00
N ALA A 76 -2.79 3.30 -7.62
CA ALA A 76 -1.58 2.77 -6.97
C ALA A 76 -1.19 3.56 -5.71
N ARG A 77 -1.27 4.90 -5.75
CA ARG A 77 -1.06 5.77 -4.57
C ARG A 77 -2.10 5.55 -3.47
N LEU A 78 -3.35 5.32 -3.87
CA LEU A 78 -4.43 5.04 -2.92
C LEU A 78 -4.20 3.69 -2.24
N ILE A 79 -3.82 2.65 -2.98
CA ILE A 79 -3.48 1.33 -2.43
C ILE A 79 -2.30 1.44 -1.46
N GLN A 80 -1.26 2.21 -1.80
CA GLN A 80 -0.16 2.46 -0.88
C GLN A 80 -0.64 3.16 0.41
N SER A 81 -1.48 4.18 0.30
CA SER A 81 -2.00 4.89 1.48
C SER A 81 -2.81 3.96 2.38
N VAL A 82 -3.59 3.05 1.79
CA VAL A 82 -4.32 2.00 2.52
C VAL A 82 -3.35 1.05 3.20
N ALA A 83 -2.31 0.55 2.51
CA ALA A 83 -1.31 -0.32 3.10
C ALA A 83 -0.60 0.33 4.30
N ILE A 84 -0.22 1.61 4.16
CA ILE A 84 0.37 2.42 5.24
C ILE A 84 -0.58 2.54 6.43
N GLU A 85 -1.85 2.85 6.21
CA GLU A 85 -2.83 2.95 7.29
C GLU A 85 -3.07 1.61 7.99
N LEU A 86 -3.15 0.51 7.24
CA LEU A 86 -3.28 -0.84 7.81
C LEU A 86 -2.07 -1.20 8.69
N HIS A 87 -0.87 -0.84 8.24
CA HIS A 87 0.37 -0.99 8.99
C HIS A 87 0.39 -0.13 10.27
N ARG A 88 -0.11 1.10 10.19
CA ARG A 88 -0.27 1.97 11.37
C ARG A 88 -1.25 1.38 12.39
N LEU A 89 -2.33 0.75 11.93
CA LEU A 89 -3.31 0.08 12.79
C LEU A 89 -2.78 -1.19 13.49
N THR A 90 -1.59 -1.67 13.13
CA THR A 90 -0.86 -2.71 13.87
C THR A 90 0.19 -2.15 14.85
N GLY A 91 0.31 -0.83 14.97
CA GLY A 91 1.23 -0.17 15.90
C GLY A 91 2.60 0.19 15.33
N ASP A 92 2.83 0.05 14.00
CA ASP A 92 4.06 0.48 13.35
C ASP A 92 3.83 1.83 12.63
N GLU A 93 4.49 2.89 13.10
CA GLU A 93 4.33 4.27 12.60
C GLU A 93 5.13 4.55 11.32
N VAL A 94 5.01 3.68 10.32
CA VAL A 94 5.49 4.00 8.96
C VAL A 94 4.51 5.01 8.36
N MET A 95 4.99 6.20 7.98
CA MET A 95 4.11 7.29 7.50
C MET A 95 4.38 7.72 6.06
N MET A 96 5.34 7.09 5.38
CA MET A 96 5.85 7.55 4.08
C MET A 96 6.12 6.38 3.15
N GLY A 97 5.90 6.58 1.84
CA GLY A 97 6.23 5.61 0.81
C GLY A 97 6.46 6.28 -0.55
N PHE A 98 6.85 5.51 -1.56
CA PHE A 98 7.00 5.99 -2.94
C PHE A 98 6.14 5.20 -3.91
N VAL A 99 5.47 5.89 -4.86
CA VAL A 99 4.78 5.25 -5.99
C VAL A 99 5.22 5.89 -7.30
N GLY A 100 5.61 5.07 -8.26
CA GLY A 100 5.92 5.52 -9.62
C GLY A 100 5.64 4.45 -10.66
N GLY A 101 5.38 4.88 -11.90
CA GLY A 101 5.26 3.97 -13.04
C GLY A 101 6.54 3.15 -13.26
N VAL A 102 6.40 1.97 -13.85
CA VAL A 102 7.53 1.16 -14.29
C VAL A 102 7.83 1.46 -15.76
N PRO A 103 9.05 1.92 -16.11
CA PRO A 103 9.38 2.23 -17.51
C PRO A 103 9.11 1.04 -18.44
N LYS A 104 8.51 1.32 -19.60
CA LYS A 104 8.16 0.32 -20.64
C LYS A 104 7.18 -0.77 -20.17
N MET A 105 6.48 -0.56 -19.06
CA MET A 105 5.54 -1.50 -18.47
C MET A 105 4.23 -0.77 -18.10
N PRO A 106 3.41 -0.37 -19.09
CA PRO A 106 2.17 0.37 -18.85
C PRO A 106 1.21 -0.43 -17.95
N GLY A 107 0.44 0.28 -17.13
CA GLY A 107 -0.47 -0.33 -16.14
C GLY A 107 0.22 -0.93 -14.91
N ARG A 108 1.56 -0.85 -14.83
CA ARG A 108 2.34 -1.40 -13.72
C ARG A 108 3.04 -0.31 -12.94
N TYR A 109 2.94 -0.44 -11.62
CA TYR A 109 3.39 0.59 -10.68
C TYR A 109 4.30 -0.02 -9.63
N ARG A 110 5.39 0.68 -9.36
CA ARG A 110 6.31 0.37 -8.26
C ARG A 110 5.79 1.02 -7.00
N LEU A 111 5.60 0.24 -5.95
CA LEU A 111 5.26 0.68 -4.61
C LEU A 111 6.43 0.38 -3.68
N ILE A 112 6.84 1.39 -2.90
CA ILE A 112 7.86 1.27 -1.86
C ILE A 112 7.20 1.53 -0.51
N LEU A 113 7.35 0.58 0.40
CA LEU A 113 6.83 0.65 1.78
C LEU A 113 7.98 0.40 2.76
N PRO A 114 8.54 1.43 3.40
CA PRO A 114 9.45 1.26 4.54
C PRO A 114 8.80 0.41 5.63
N PHE A 115 9.59 -0.31 6.42
CA PHE A 115 9.04 -1.16 7.48
C PHE A 115 9.98 -1.26 8.69
N ARG A 116 9.41 -1.54 9.87
CA ARG A 116 10.15 -2.15 10.99
C ARG A 116 10.02 -3.68 10.96
N CYS A 117 8.86 -4.18 10.52
CA CYS A 117 8.61 -5.61 10.34
C CYS A 117 8.16 -5.92 8.90
N GLY A 118 9.02 -6.62 8.14
CA GLY A 118 8.77 -6.91 6.71
C GLY A 118 7.54 -7.79 6.47
N THR A 119 7.28 -8.76 7.35
CA THR A 119 6.11 -9.64 7.24
C THR A 119 4.79 -8.87 7.38
N VAL A 120 4.73 -7.90 8.29
CA VAL A 120 3.58 -7.00 8.44
C VAL A 120 3.41 -6.13 7.19
N ALA A 121 4.49 -5.56 6.66
CA ALA A 121 4.41 -4.71 5.47
C ALA A 121 3.89 -5.48 4.23
N ASN A 122 4.33 -6.73 4.07
CA ASN A 122 3.84 -7.61 3.00
C ASN A 122 2.35 -7.92 3.19
N ALA A 123 1.95 -8.36 4.39
CA ALA A 123 0.56 -8.69 4.66
C ALA A 123 -0.36 -7.48 4.55
N ALA A 124 0.08 -6.30 4.99
CA ALA A 124 -0.67 -5.05 4.89
C ALA A 124 -0.89 -4.63 3.42
N LEU A 125 0.13 -4.78 2.56
CA LEU A 125 -0.03 -4.52 1.13
C LEU A 125 -1.00 -5.52 0.47
N ALA A 126 -0.89 -6.80 0.81
CA ALA A 126 -1.81 -7.83 0.31
C ALA A 126 -3.26 -7.55 0.74
N LEU A 127 -3.47 -7.17 2.00
CA LEU A 127 -4.79 -6.81 2.51
C LEU A 127 -5.33 -5.53 1.85
N ALA A 128 -4.47 -4.52 1.63
CA ALA A 128 -4.85 -3.30 0.93
C ALA A 128 -5.34 -3.57 -0.49
N ILE A 129 -4.64 -4.43 -1.23
CA ILE A 129 -5.04 -4.84 -2.58
C ILE A 129 -6.40 -5.53 -2.55
N ARG A 130 -6.59 -6.51 -1.67
CA ARG A 130 -7.86 -7.24 -1.52
C ARG A 130 -9.03 -6.31 -1.13
N LEU A 131 -8.80 -5.39 -0.19
CA LEU A 131 -9.81 -4.40 0.22
C LEU A 131 -10.20 -3.51 -0.95
N VAL A 132 -9.23 -2.97 -1.69
CA VAL A 132 -9.48 -2.09 -2.82
C VAL A 132 -10.16 -2.84 -3.97
N ASP A 133 -9.72 -4.06 -4.30
CA ASP A 133 -10.38 -4.92 -5.29
C ASP A 133 -11.85 -5.17 -4.91
N GLY A 134 -12.13 -5.56 -3.66
CA GLY A 134 -13.50 -5.80 -3.19
C GLY A 134 -14.38 -4.54 -3.22
N LEU A 135 -13.84 -3.39 -2.80
CA LEU A 135 -14.59 -2.13 -2.84
C LEU A 135 -14.88 -1.65 -4.27
N LEU A 136 -13.98 -1.91 -5.21
CA LEU A 136 -14.19 -1.64 -6.64
C LEU A 136 -15.25 -2.57 -7.23
N ALA A 137 -15.27 -3.83 -6.81
CA ALA A 137 -16.32 -4.79 -7.16
C ALA A 137 -17.67 -4.52 -6.46
N SER A 138 -17.73 -3.51 -5.57
CA SER A 138 -18.89 -3.22 -4.72
C SER A 138 -19.29 -4.38 -3.80
N GLU A 139 -18.32 -5.19 -3.39
CA GLU A 139 -18.49 -6.27 -2.44
C GLU A 139 -18.31 -5.79 -0.99
N THR A 140 -18.90 -6.52 -0.05
CA THR A 140 -18.61 -6.34 1.38
C THR A 140 -17.26 -6.96 1.70
N PHE A 141 -16.38 -6.20 2.36
CA PHE A 141 -15.06 -6.67 2.73
C PHE A 141 -14.94 -6.85 4.24
N PRO A 142 -14.62 -8.05 4.76
CA PRO A 142 -14.47 -8.31 6.19
C PRO A 142 -13.14 -7.75 6.73
N LEU A 143 -13.04 -6.41 6.79
CA LEU A 143 -11.82 -5.71 7.19
C LEU A 143 -11.39 -6.05 8.63
N ALA A 144 -12.36 -6.32 9.52
CA ALA A 144 -12.08 -6.67 10.92
C ALA A 144 -11.24 -7.96 11.02
N ASP A 145 -11.57 -8.98 10.22
CA ASP A 145 -10.84 -10.25 10.21
C ASP A 145 -9.43 -10.08 9.66
N GLY A 146 -9.29 -9.32 8.56
CA GLY A 146 -7.98 -8.98 8.00
C GLY A 146 -7.10 -8.18 8.98
N LEU A 147 -7.68 -7.26 9.75
CA LEU A 147 -6.97 -6.52 10.80
C LEU A 147 -6.57 -7.43 11.97
N ALA A 148 -7.40 -8.40 12.34
CA ALA A 148 -7.07 -9.37 13.38
C ALA A 148 -5.88 -10.24 12.96
N GLU A 149 -5.87 -10.72 11.72
CA GLU A 149 -4.76 -11.47 11.12
C GLU A 149 -3.48 -10.63 11.12
N LEU A 150 -3.54 -9.38 10.64
CA LEU A 150 -2.40 -8.46 10.63
C LEU A 150 -1.81 -8.22 12.02
N ARG A 151 -2.66 -8.05 13.04
CA ARG A 151 -2.21 -7.91 14.43
C ARG A 151 -1.54 -9.18 14.95
N GLY A 152 -2.03 -10.36 14.57
CA GLY A 152 -1.39 -11.63 14.88
C GLY A 152 0.03 -11.73 14.29
N ILE A 153 0.20 -11.33 13.02
CA ILE A 153 1.51 -11.27 12.37
C ILE A 153 2.44 -10.28 13.08
N ALA A 154 1.92 -9.09 13.43
CA ALA A 154 2.70 -8.08 14.14
C ALA A 154 3.15 -8.55 15.52
N ALA A 155 2.27 -9.22 16.27
CA ALA A 155 2.60 -9.79 17.58
C ALA A 155 3.66 -10.90 17.48
N ALA A 156 3.64 -11.72 16.43
CA ALA A 156 4.64 -12.76 16.20
C ALA A 156 6.01 -12.21 15.75
N GLY A 157 6.03 -11.05 15.09
CA GLY A 157 7.25 -10.39 14.60
C GLY A 157 7.88 -9.39 15.57
N ALA A 158 7.22 -9.06 16.68
CA ALA A 158 7.75 -8.13 17.68
C ALA A 158 8.91 -8.77 18.46
N PRO A 159 10.04 -8.07 18.66
CA PRO A 159 11.06 -8.54 19.60
C PRO A 159 10.46 -8.65 21.00
N PRO A 160 10.85 -9.64 21.82
CA PRO A 160 10.34 -9.77 23.18
C PRO A 160 10.63 -8.48 23.96
N ILE A 161 9.62 -7.96 24.66
CA ILE A 161 9.77 -6.81 25.57
C ILE A 161 10.84 -7.20 26.60
N ARG A 162 12.04 -6.62 26.46
CA ARG A 162 13.04 -6.69 27.52
C ARG A 162 12.58 -5.74 28.62
N ILE A 163 11.94 -6.27 29.65
CA ILE A 163 11.77 -5.56 30.91
C ILE A 163 13.19 -5.43 31.49
N ALA A 164 13.72 -4.22 31.48
CA ALA A 164 14.95 -3.92 32.20
C ALA A 164 14.67 -4.17 33.70
N ALA A 165 15.38 -5.13 34.27
CA ALA A 165 15.43 -5.38 35.70
C ALA A 165 16.39 -4.40 36.38
#